data_AF-A0A6J4HVP6-F1
#
_entry.id   AF-A0A6J4HVP6-F1
#
_cell.length_a   1.000
_cell.length_b   1.000
_cell.length_c   1.000
_cell.angle_alpha   90.00
_cell.angle_beta   90.00
_cell.angle_gamma   90.00
#
_symmetry.space_group_name_H-M   'P 1'
#
loop_
_entity.id
_entity.type
_entity.pdbx_description
1 polymer ?
#
loop_
_entity_poly.entity_id
_entity_poly.type
_entity_poly.pdbx_seq_one_letter_code
_entity_poly.pdbx_strand_id
1 'polypeptide(L)'
;MEAMGRKSRSAVGRRAVLAAAGSALGACAVPGAPGTRTVVQEPALAPATLPEPAAAPVAPAPPPAPAPVEVIAPPPAPRPSVSDLGIEGIVQPVWAGEGDRVLFYDRPQPGEDGTWSIDPVSGKLTRERPQWGNLAANGTLLVTPRPAQRDTYVLHLPSNREWALPTTNGVLFSPDGTMAAYNAAAQQQGGGSNFQTTTLTLSWADGQNAQRVPLPLNANPVAWVPGKDGAPNGRLLLNGRRSRQDHPALWLFDTRDRSLADLVRSRRLVGVLTSPSGAWVAYVAMWNADAAQDGLWIMRADGGERRKLDFMGGYRWTRDDRLIVLPTRSAAGDSHEVWEVTPANGEYRRLTDPATTPFRIANYDWDLSPDGTNLIYVSAGTRRLANVTLPKGLQPVPAAAPAGLQAHVGPRGGKPYGLPFATPPGASTWYVANWYGITTNGYRGRNSVYREGQGIHFGIDFAAPMGTPLVAMAPGRVIAIDGGYGSPPHNLVLQFADGNQAMYGHVVERSRHVQVGQTVEAGQVVANTGDSSSPYDGFGNPHVHLEIRKGGASIATNPTPYSDYNWDDLGLGVFPGPRFERDLDNPKKYQFLDDQPDIRFGDPIISNFARPWPP
;
A
#
# COMPACT_ATOMS: atom_id res chain seq x y z
N MET A 1 9.30 -63.39 -3.21
CA MET A 1 8.23 -64.40 -3.03
C MET A 1 6.92 -63.76 -3.47
N GLU A 2 6.05 -64.53 -4.14
CA GLU A 2 4.59 -64.35 -4.40
C GLU A 2 4.04 -62.91 -4.60
N ALA A 3 3.48 -62.45 -5.73
CA ALA A 3 2.83 -63.04 -6.93
C ALA A 3 1.36 -63.51 -6.77
N MET A 4 0.40 -62.67 -7.18
CA MET A 4 -0.90 -62.92 -7.87
C MET A 4 -1.73 -61.60 -7.88
N GLY A 5 -2.61 -61.26 -8.84
CA GLY A 5 -2.88 -61.84 -10.17
C GLY A 5 -4.24 -61.40 -10.76
N ARG A 6 -4.27 -61.04 -12.07
CA ARG A 6 -5.43 -60.75 -12.98
C ARG A 6 -6.09 -59.35 -12.84
N LYS A 7 -6.46 -58.55 -13.86
CA LYS A 7 -6.63 -58.57 -15.36
C LYS A 7 -8.09 -58.51 -15.86
N SER A 8 -8.50 -57.36 -16.44
CA SER A 8 -9.18 -57.16 -17.76
C SER A 8 -9.73 -55.71 -17.80
N ARG A 9 -9.46 -54.78 -18.73
CA ARG A 9 -9.41 -54.73 -20.23
C ARG A 9 -10.77 -54.77 -20.96
N SER A 10 -11.28 -53.61 -21.33
CA SER A 10 -11.65 -53.17 -22.71
C SER A 10 -12.55 -51.92 -22.67
N ALA A 11 -12.87 -51.23 -23.76
CA ALA A 11 -12.02 -50.41 -24.65
C ALA A 11 -12.88 -49.89 -25.81
N VAL A 12 -12.93 -48.54 -25.96
CA VAL A 12 -13.11 -47.79 -27.22
C VAL A 12 -14.45 -47.91 -27.99
N GLY A 13 -15.02 -46.75 -28.33
CA GLY A 13 -16.11 -46.62 -29.33
C GLY A 13 -16.44 -45.17 -29.68
N ARG A 14 -15.61 -44.49 -30.49
CA ARG A 14 -15.95 -43.19 -31.09
C ARG A 14 -16.80 -43.39 -32.36
N ARG A 15 -17.81 -42.53 -32.59
CA ARG A 15 -18.00 -41.83 -33.88
C ARG A 15 -19.01 -40.67 -33.75
N ALA A 16 -18.81 -39.66 -34.58
CA ALA A 16 -19.63 -38.45 -34.71
C ALA A 16 -20.37 -38.46 -36.06
N VAL A 17 -20.97 -37.31 -36.42
CA VAL A 17 -21.70 -36.90 -37.66
C VAL A 17 -23.21 -36.76 -37.38
N LEU A 18 -23.96 -35.74 -37.83
CA LEU A 18 -23.78 -34.36 -38.33
C LEU A 18 -25.21 -33.89 -38.76
N ALA A 19 -25.39 -32.58 -39.00
CA ALA A 19 -26.38 -31.98 -39.92
C ALA A 19 -27.83 -31.65 -39.46
N ALA A 20 -28.07 -30.32 -39.46
CA ALA A 20 -29.10 -29.60 -40.25
C ALA A 20 -30.56 -29.46 -39.76
N ALA A 21 -30.83 -28.25 -39.24
CA ALA A 21 -31.85 -27.27 -39.62
C ALA A 21 -33.10 -27.65 -40.47
N GLY A 22 -34.25 -27.05 -40.12
CA GLY A 22 -35.44 -26.96 -40.97
C GLY A 22 -36.59 -26.17 -40.33
N SER A 23 -36.86 -24.94 -40.80
CA SER A 23 -37.98 -24.08 -40.39
C SER A 23 -39.19 -24.24 -41.32
N ALA A 24 -40.43 -24.06 -40.84
CA ALA A 24 -41.56 -23.55 -41.64
C ALA A 24 -42.78 -23.12 -40.79
N LEU A 25 -43.55 -22.17 -41.32
CA LEU A 25 -44.80 -21.64 -40.75
C LEU A 25 -46.04 -22.43 -41.21
N GLY A 26 -47.16 -22.26 -40.49
CA GLY A 26 -48.53 -22.59 -40.92
C GLY A 26 -49.48 -21.41 -40.64
N ALA A 27 -50.48 -21.18 -41.49
CA ALA A 27 -51.19 -19.90 -41.58
C ALA A 27 -52.74 -19.99 -41.60
N CYS A 28 -53.38 -18.86 -41.26
CA CYS A 28 -54.71 -18.35 -41.68
C CYS A 28 -56.00 -19.21 -41.59
N ALA A 29 -57.08 -18.61 -41.05
CA ALA A 29 -58.26 -18.19 -41.85
C ALA A 29 -59.32 -17.39 -41.04
N VAL A 30 -60.01 -16.45 -41.71
CA VAL A 30 -61.03 -15.49 -41.20
C VAL A 30 -61.98 -15.10 -42.36
N PRO A 31 -63.33 -15.21 -42.26
CA PRO A 31 -64.18 -13.99 -42.28
C PRO A 31 -65.58 -14.08 -41.59
N GLY A 32 -66.23 -12.93 -41.39
CA GLY A 32 -67.69 -12.78 -41.13
C GLY A 32 -68.08 -11.37 -40.64
N ALA A 33 -68.99 -10.66 -41.32
CA ALA A 33 -69.28 -9.21 -41.13
C ALA A 33 -70.78 -8.93 -40.78
N PRO A 34 -71.37 -7.73 -40.99
CA PRO A 34 -71.28 -6.49 -40.18
C PRO A 34 -72.64 -5.93 -39.68
N GLY A 35 -72.65 -4.85 -38.87
CA GLY A 35 -73.89 -4.20 -38.37
C GLY A 35 -73.78 -2.70 -37.98
N THR A 36 -74.84 -1.94 -38.22
CA THR A 36 -75.00 -0.47 -38.34
C THR A 36 -74.95 0.45 -37.09
N ARG A 37 -74.45 1.68 -37.32
CA ARG A 37 -74.71 3.02 -36.71
C ARG A 37 -75.70 3.17 -35.51
N THR A 38 -75.33 4.07 -34.59
CA THR A 38 -76.23 5.12 -34.03
C THR A 38 -75.43 6.42 -33.81
N VAL A 39 -76.08 7.58 -33.92
CA VAL A 39 -75.50 8.93 -33.75
C VAL A 39 -76.09 9.58 -32.49
N VAL A 40 -75.28 10.35 -31.76
CA VAL A 40 -75.76 11.29 -30.72
C VAL A 40 -75.24 12.69 -31.08
N GLN A 41 -76.06 13.70 -30.81
CA GLN A 41 -75.96 15.06 -31.35
C GLN A 41 -75.86 16.06 -30.19
N GLU A 42 -74.81 16.87 -30.15
CA GLU A 42 -74.70 18.01 -29.21
C GLU A 42 -75.17 19.32 -29.88
N PRO A 43 -75.71 20.29 -29.10
CA PRO A 43 -76.40 21.46 -29.65
C PRO A 43 -75.45 22.56 -30.13
N ALA A 44 -75.92 23.34 -31.10
CA ALA A 44 -75.15 24.38 -31.79
C ALA A 44 -75.01 25.68 -30.99
N LEU A 45 -73.87 26.36 -31.19
CA LEU A 45 -73.67 27.78 -30.87
C LEU A 45 -73.60 28.60 -32.17
N ALA A 46 -74.13 29.82 -32.12
CA ALA A 46 -74.33 30.70 -33.27
C ALA A 46 -73.02 31.36 -33.78
N PRO A 47 -72.94 31.79 -35.05
CA PRO A 47 -71.71 32.31 -35.64
C PRO A 47 -71.41 33.75 -35.20
N ALA A 48 -70.16 34.02 -34.80
CA ALA A 48 -69.64 35.37 -34.64
C ALA A 48 -69.01 35.86 -35.96
N THR A 49 -69.40 37.05 -36.41
CA THR A 49 -68.87 37.70 -37.62
C THR A 49 -67.47 38.29 -37.40
N LEU A 50 -66.58 38.06 -38.37
CA LEU A 50 -65.22 38.62 -38.40
C LEU A 50 -65.22 40.12 -38.76
N PRO A 51 -64.37 40.96 -38.13
CA PRO A 51 -64.02 42.27 -38.66
C PRO A 51 -62.85 42.20 -39.68
N GLU A 52 -62.78 43.20 -40.57
CA GLU A 52 -61.75 43.36 -41.61
C GLU A 52 -60.34 43.65 -41.06
N PRO A 53 -59.27 43.47 -41.87
CA PRO A 53 -57.90 43.42 -41.39
C PRO A 53 -57.30 44.80 -41.06
N ALA A 54 -56.78 44.95 -39.85
CA ALA A 54 -55.83 46.02 -39.53
C ALA A 54 -54.46 45.74 -40.19
N ALA A 55 -53.79 46.80 -40.65
CA ALA A 55 -52.50 46.70 -41.34
C ALA A 55 -51.41 46.05 -40.47
N ALA A 56 -50.55 45.24 -41.10
CA ALA A 56 -49.48 44.53 -40.40
C ALA A 56 -48.46 45.51 -39.78
N PRO A 57 -48.15 45.39 -38.47
CA PRO A 57 -47.07 46.16 -37.87
C PRO A 57 -45.71 45.63 -38.37
N VAL A 58 -44.84 46.54 -38.79
CA VAL A 58 -43.44 46.23 -39.12
C VAL A 58 -42.76 45.71 -37.86
N ALA A 59 -42.14 44.52 -37.95
CA ALA A 59 -41.43 43.94 -36.82
C ALA A 59 -40.26 44.85 -36.38
N PRO A 60 -40.08 45.13 -35.08
CA PRO A 60 -38.93 45.89 -34.60
C PRO A 60 -37.65 45.11 -34.89
N ALA A 61 -36.57 45.83 -35.22
CA ALA A 61 -35.27 45.23 -35.42
C ALA A 61 -34.82 44.44 -34.18
N PRO A 62 -34.14 43.28 -34.33
CA PRO A 62 -33.66 42.50 -33.20
C PRO A 62 -32.70 43.37 -32.36
N PRO A 63 -32.71 43.22 -31.01
CA PRO A 63 -31.77 43.94 -30.16
C PRO A 63 -30.33 43.58 -30.55
N PRO A 64 -29.37 44.50 -30.39
CA PRO A 64 -27.96 44.20 -30.64
C PRO A 64 -27.53 43.02 -29.77
N ALA A 65 -26.72 42.14 -30.35
CA ALA A 65 -26.17 40.99 -29.62
C ALA A 65 -25.50 41.49 -28.33
N PRO A 66 -25.67 40.77 -27.19
CA PRO A 66 -24.98 41.15 -25.96
C PRO A 66 -23.48 41.22 -26.23
N ALA A 67 -22.82 42.26 -25.71
CA ALA A 67 -21.38 42.39 -25.81
C ALA A 67 -20.74 41.08 -25.32
N PRO A 68 -19.66 40.58 -25.97
CA PRO A 68 -19.02 39.35 -25.53
C PRO A 68 -18.65 39.52 -24.07
N VAL A 69 -19.25 38.69 -23.20
CA VAL A 69 -18.84 38.60 -21.81
C VAL A 69 -17.39 38.21 -21.85
N GLU A 70 -16.52 39.09 -21.37
CA GLU A 70 -15.10 38.78 -21.23
C GLU A 70 -15.02 37.61 -20.26
N VAL A 71 -14.82 36.41 -20.80
CA VAL A 71 -14.56 35.21 -20.02
C VAL A 71 -13.17 35.43 -19.45
N ILE A 72 -13.11 36.11 -18.31
CA ILE A 72 -11.91 36.24 -17.49
C ILE A 72 -11.43 34.81 -17.30
N ALA A 73 -10.32 34.47 -17.96
CA ALA A 73 -9.76 33.14 -17.88
C ALA A 73 -9.57 32.82 -16.39
N PRO A 74 -10.01 31.65 -15.90
CA PRO A 74 -9.86 31.32 -14.49
C PRO A 74 -8.38 31.50 -14.12
N PRO A 75 -8.09 32.14 -12.97
CA PRO A 75 -6.71 32.46 -12.61
C PRO A 75 -5.86 31.19 -12.72
N PRO A 76 -4.65 31.28 -13.29
CA PRO A 76 -3.83 30.10 -13.56
C PRO A 76 -3.70 29.30 -12.25
N ALA A 77 -3.94 27.99 -12.34
CA ALA A 77 -3.94 27.13 -11.16
C ALA A 77 -2.64 27.36 -10.37
N PRO A 78 -2.71 27.45 -9.02
CA PRO A 78 -1.55 27.78 -8.21
C PRO A 78 -0.43 26.80 -8.55
N ARG A 79 0.75 27.35 -8.89
CA ARG A 79 1.91 26.54 -9.18
C ARG A 79 2.24 25.72 -7.94
N PRO A 80 2.64 24.44 -8.09
CA PRO A 80 3.05 23.65 -6.95
C PRO A 80 4.26 24.33 -6.29
N SER A 81 4.35 24.24 -4.98
CA SER A 81 5.36 24.95 -4.18
C SER A 81 5.68 24.16 -2.92
N VAL A 82 6.90 24.30 -2.42
CA VAL A 82 7.40 23.63 -1.22
C VAL A 82 7.50 24.66 -0.08
N SER A 83 7.03 24.32 1.12
CA SER A 83 7.23 25.10 2.34
C SER A 83 7.74 24.23 3.50
N ASP A 84 8.77 24.71 4.22
CA ASP A 84 9.22 24.12 5.49
C ASP A 84 8.28 24.62 6.61
N LEU A 85 7.72 23.71 7.41
CA LEU A 85 6.91 24.05 8.58
C LEU A 85 7.75 24.11 9.88
N GLY A 86 9.06 23.85 9.79
CA GLY A 86 10.05 24.12 10.84
C GLY A 86 10.12 23.06 11.96
N ILE A 87 9.21 22.09 12.02
CA ILE A 87 9.18 21.10 13.11
C ILE A 87 10.13 19.94 12.80
N GLU A 88 11.20 19.80 13.57
CA GLU A 88 12.22 18.77 13.38
C GLU A 88 11.93 17.47 14.16
N GLY A 89 12.32 16.34 13.56
CA GLY A 89 12.29 15.01 14.17
C GLY A 89 10.91 14.39 14.31
N ILE A 90 9.91 14.95 13.63
CA ILE A 90 8.57 14.38 13.53
C ILE A 90 8.56 13.26 12.50
N VAL A 91 7.82 12.19 12.78
CA VAL A 91 7.51 11.09 11.86
C VAL A 91 6.03 10.76 11.90
N GLN A 92 5.53 10.12 10.85
CA GLN A 92 4.12 9.79 10.65
C GLN A 92 3.15 10.98 10.79
N PRO A 93 3.36 12.10 10.07
CA PRO A 93 2.35 13.16 10.02
C PRO A 93 1.08 12.63 9.33
N VAL A 94 -0.10 13.00 9.87
CA VAL A 94 -1.39 12.58 9.31
C VAL A 94 -2.35 13.77 9.31
N TRP A 95 -3.11 13.96 8.23
CA TRP A 95 -4.14 15.00 8.18
C TRP A 95 -5.35 14.64 9.06
N ALA A 96 -5.99 15.66 9.63
CA ALA A 96 -7.22 15.52 10.41
C ALA A 96 -8.24 16.60 10.05
N GLY A 97 -9.48 16.38 10.52
CA GLY A 97 -10.61 17.25 10.20
C GLY A 97 -10.88 17.33 8.71
N GLU A 98 -11.30 18.50 8.23
CA GLU A 98 -11.53 18.78 6.80
C GLU A 98 -10.23 19.13 6.04
N GLY A 99 -9.06 18.81 6.63
CA GLY A 99 -7.76 19.26 6.14
C GLY A 99 -7.33 20.61 6.72
N ASP A 100 -7.82 20.98 7.91
CA ASP A 100 -7.46 22.21 8.62
C ASP A 100 -6.14 22.12 9.38
N ARG A 101 -5.68 20.90 9.71
CA ARG A 101 -4.46 20.66 10.49
C ARG A 101 -3.85 19.28 10.25
N VAL A 102 -2.55 19.18 10.52
CA VAL A 102 -1.78 17.93 10.51
C VAL A 102 -1.49 17.52 11.94
N LEU A 103 -1.84 16.29 12.31
CA LEU A 103 -1.52 15.67 13.59
C LEU A 103 -0.19 14.93 13.55
N PHE A 104 0.50 14.92 14.69
CA PHE A 104 1.70 14.12 14.95
C PHE A 104 1.86 13.87 16.45
N TYR A 105 2.76 12.96 16.82
CA TYR A 105 3.19 12.81 18.21
C TYR A 105 4.44 13.64 18.46
N ASP A 106 4.47 14.40 19.55
CA ASP A 106 5.70 15.01 20.05
C ASP A 106 5.70 15.06 21.59
N ARG A 107 6.89 15.28 22.13
CA ARG A 107 7.19 15.57 23.53
C ARG A 107 8.25 16.67 23.57
N PRO A 108 7.87 17.94 23.33
CA PRO A 108 8.82 19.05 23.35
C PRO A 108 9.43 19.28 24.73
N GLN A 109 8.68 19.00 25.80
CA GLN A 109 9.15 19.02 27.19
C GLN A 109 8.58 17.83 28.00
N PRO A 110 9.17 17.47 29.15
CA PRO A 110 8.58 16.47 30.06
C PRO A 110 7.17 16.87 30.52
N GLY A 111 6.19 15.98 30.35
CA GLY A 111 4.78 16.23 30.67
C GLY A 111 3.97 16.88 29.54
N GLU A 112 4.63 17.31 28.47
CA GLU A 112 4.02 17.86 27.25
C GLU A 112 3.84 16.82 26.14
N ASP A 113 4.07 15.53 26.43
CA ASP A 113 3.85 14.43 25.50
C ASP A 113 2.39 14.28 25.06
N GLY A 114 2.18 13.89 23.80
CA GLY A 114 0.84 13.55 23.29
C GLY A 114 0.66 13.81 21.79
N THR A 115 -0.61 13.83 21.37
CA THR A 115 -0.99 14.34 20.05
C THR A 115 -0.83 15.86 20.02
N TRP A 116 0.00 16.31 19.09
CA TRP A 116 0.15 17.70 18.69
C TRP A 116 -0.43 17.90 17.29
N SER A 117 -0.75 19.15 16.96
CA SER A 117 -1.13 19.54 15.62
C SER A 117 -0.41 20.79 15.16
N ILE A 118 -0.33 20.96 13.84
CA ILE A 118 0.04 22.21 13.18
C ILE A 118 -1.03 22.60 12.16
N ASP A 119 -1.42 23.87 12.18
CA ASP A 119 -2.08 24.53 11.06
C ASP A 119 -1.01 24.79 9.97
N PRO A 120 -1.10 24.18 8.78
CA PRO A 120 -0.09 24.26 7.73
C PRO A 120 -0.03 25.64 7.04
N VAL A 121 -1.02 26.51 7.26
CA VAL A 121 -1.10 27.86 6.70
C VAL A 121 -0.56 28.89 7.69
N SER A 122 -1.00 28.85 8.96
CA SER A 122 -0.54 29.81 9.97
C SER A 122 0.73 29.39 10.72
N GLY A 123 1.14 28.13 10.61
CA GLY A 123 2.24 27.54 11.39
C GLY A 123 1.89 27.33 12.88
N LYS A 124 0.64 27.57 13.28
CA LYS A 124 0.23 27.49 14.69
C LYS A 124 0.30 26.05 15.20
N LEU A 125 1.17 25.83 16.17
CA LEU A 125 1.22 24.61 16.97
C LEU A 125 0.12 24.58 18.03
N THR A 126 -0.53 23.43 18.21
CA THR A 126 -1.49 23.17 19.29
C THR A 126 -1.23 21.80 19.90
N ARG A 127 -1.09 21.70 21.23
CA ARG A 127 -1.17 20.40 21.91
C ARG A 127 -2.64 20.00 21.99
N GLU A 128 -3.03 19.00 21.22
CA GLU A 128 -4.42 18.55 21.17
C GLU A 128 -4.78 17.80 22.44
N ARG A 129 -4.06 16.70 22.73
CA ARG A 129 -4.41 15.72 23.79
C ARG A 129 -3.17 14.92 24.24
N PRO A 130 -3.13 14.37 25.47
CA PRO A 130 -2.02 13.53 25.93
C PRO A 130 -1.98 12.12 25.31
N GLN A 131 -3.10 11.61 24.78
CA GLN A 131 -3.15 10.32 24.08
C GLN A 131 -2.54 10.43 22.67
N TRP A 132 -2.09 9.30 22.12
CA TRP A 132 -1.73 9.12 20.71
C TRP A 132 -2.35 7.83 20.18
N GLY A 133 -2.66 7.79 18.89
CA GLY A 133 -3.34 6.68 18.23
C GLY A 133 -3.22 6.73 16.72
N ASN A 134 -3.68 5.70 16.05
CA ASN A 134 -3.89 5.72 14.59
C ASN A 134 -5.21 6.45 14.30
N LEU A 135 -5.26 7.29 13.27
CA LEU A 135 -6.53 7.81 12.76
C LEU A 135 -7.25 6.73 11.93
N ALA A 136 -8.56 6.61 12.09
CA ALA A 136 -9.39 5.85 11.15
C ALA A 136 -9.51 6.57 9.80
N ALA A 137 -9.93 5.85 8.76
CA ALA A 137 -9.96 6.34 7.37
C ALA A 137 -10.81 7.61 7.13
N ASN A 138 -11.74 7.93 8.04
CA ASN A 138 -12.56 9.13 7.99
C ASN A 138 -12.00 10.32 8.78
N GLY A 139 -10.82 10.19 9.40
CA GLY A 139 -10.17 11.26 10.17
C GLY A 139 -10.84 11.67 11.49
N THR A 140 -11.98 11.06 11.86
CA THR A 140 -12.75 11.46 13.06
C THR A 140 -12.52 10.58 14.28
N LEU A 141 -11.93 9.39 14.12
CA LEU A 141 -11.65 8.45 15.21
C LEU A 141 -10.15 8.31 15.45
N LEU A 142 -9.71 8.53 16.70
CA LEU A 142 -8.38 8.18 17.16
C LEU A 142 -8.43 6.80 17.84
N VAL A 143 -7.58 5.87 17.40
CA VAL A 143 -7.61 4.45 17.74
C VAL A 143 -6.28 4.03 18.37
N THR A 144 -6.30 3.72 19.67
CA THR A 144 -5.11 3.43 20.48
C THR A 144 -5.19 2.01 21.04
N PRO A 145 -4.43 1.04 20.50
CA PRO A 145 -4.31 -0.27 21.13
C PRO A 145 -3.70 -0.15 22.53
N ARG A 146 -4.18 -0.95 23.48
CA ARG A 146 -3.72 -0.94 24.87
C ARG A 146 -3.42 -2.36 25.36
N PRO A 147 -2.25 -2.94 25.02
CA PRO A 147 -1.94 -4.34 25.31
C PRO A 147 -2.04 -4.73 26.79
N ALA A 148 -1.66 -3.83 27.71
CA ALA A 148 -1.77 -4.06 29.15
C ALA A 148 -3.23 -4.15 29.63
N GLN A 149 -4.13 -3.37 29.03
CA GLN A 149 -5.58 -3.37 29.29
C GLN A 149 -6.33 -4.44 28.48
N ARG A 150 -5.67 -5.05 27.48
CA ARG A 150 -6.21 -6.06 26.53
C ARG A 150 -7.38 -5.54 25.68
N ASP A 151 -7.39 -4.25 25.40
CA ASP A 151 -8.41 -3.60 24.59
C ASP A 151 -7.80 -2.57 23.62
N THR A 152 -8.66 -1.94 22.82
CA THR A 152 -8.32 -0.81 21.95
C THR A 152 -9.24 0.33 22.33
N TYR A 153 -8.64 1.41 22.81
CA TYR A 153 -9.32 2.66 23.11
C TYR A 153 -9.68 3.38 21.81
N VAL A 154 -10.88 3.96 21.77
CA VAL A 154 -11.38 4.71 20.62
C VAL A 154 -11.99 6.03 21.11
N LEU A 155 -11.58 7.12 20.48
CA LEU A 155 -12.04 8.48 20.77
C LEU A 155 -12.59 9.12 19.49
N HIS A 156 -13.86 9.53 19.50
CA HIS A 156 -14.46 10.30 18.42
C HIS A 156 -14.18 11.80 18.60
N LEU A 157 -13.17 12.28 17.86
CA LEU A 157 -12.54 13.60 18.00
C LEU A 157 -13.51 14.80 18.01
N PRO A 158 -14.57 14.86 17.18
CA PRO A 158 -15.51 15.99 17.19
C PRO A 158 -16.40 16.03 18.45
N SER A 159 -16.77 14.87 19.00
CA SER A 159 -17.73 14.76 20.12
C SER A 159 -17.09 14.55 21.49
N ASN A 160 -15.81 14.16 21.52
CA ASN A 160 -15.13 13.61 22.70
C ASN A 160 -15.82 12.37 23.32
N ARG A 161 -16.67 11.64 22.57
CA ARG A 161 -17.18 10.32 23.00
C ARG A 161 -16.05 9.30 22.96
N GLU A 162 -15.94 8.53 24.04
CA GLU A 162 -14.90 7.52 24.25
C GLU A 162 -15.53 6.13 24.47
N TRP A 163 -14.85 5.09 24.00
CA TRP A 163 -15.19 3.70 24.27
C TRP A 163 -13.95 2.79 24.12
N ALA A 164 -14.13 1.49 24.38
CA ALA A 164 -13.09 0.49 24.17
C ALA A 164 -13.66 -0.72 23.42
N LEU A 165 -12.84 -1.29 22.53
CA LEU A 165 -13.15 -2.52 21.80
C LEU A 165 -12.31 -3.68 22.35
N PRO A 166 -12.87 -4.90 22.50
CA PRO A 166 -12.22 -6.04 23.15
C PRO A 166 -11.20 -6.75 22.25
N THR A 167 -10.21 -6.00 21.77
CA THR A 167 -9.11 -6.48 20.93
C THR A 167 -7.89 -5.58 21.10
N THR A 168 -6.69 -6.12 20.92
CA THR A 168 -5.44 -5.35 20.77
C THR A 168 -4.91 -5.39 19.34
N ASN A 169 -5.65 -6.04 18.42
CA ASN A 169 -5.35 -6.06 17.00
C ASN A 169 -5.84 -4.75 16.33
N GLY A 170 -5.39 -4.51 15.10
CA GLY A 170 -5.91 -3.40 14.29
C GLY A 170 -7.44 -3.48 14.12
N VAL A 171 -8.10 -2.33 14.26
CA VAL A 171 -9.54 -2.14 14.07
C VAL A 171 -9.77 -1.32 12.81
N LEU A 172 -10.66 -1.79 11.94
CA LEU A 172 -11.11 -1.09 10.76
C LEU A 172 -12.54 -0.59 10.95
N PHE A 173 -12.71 0.74 10.89
CA PHE A 173 -14.02 1.37 10.88
C PHE A 173 -14.53 1.54 9.45
N SER A 174 -15.84 1.44 9.25
CA SER A 174 -16.46 1.74 7.96
C SER A 174 -16.34 3.23 7.62
N PRO A 175 -16.43 3.65 6.34
CA PRO A 175 -16.22 5.05 5.95
C PRO A 175 -17.19 6.03 6.63
N ASP A 176 -18.42 5.58 6.85
CA ASP A 176 -19.48 6.30 7.59
C ASP A 176 -19.29 6.28 9.12
N GLY A 177 -18.28 5.58 9.64
CA GLY A 177 -18.00 5.45 11.07
C GLY A 177 -19.03 4.65 11.86
N THR A 178 -19.94 3.91 11.22
CA THR A 178 -21.04 3.20 11.92
C THR A 178 -20.69 1.78 12.37
N MET A 179 -19.75 1.12 11.70
CA MET A 179 -19.37 -0.28 11.92
C MET A 179 -17.89 -0.41 12.23
N ALA A 180 -17.52 -1.47 12.97
CA ALA A 180 -16.15 -1.87 13.21
C ALA A 180 -15.92 -3.34 12.81
N ALA A 181 -14.75 -3.61 12.24
CA ALA A 181 -14.27 -4.93 11.84
C ALA A 181 -12.86 -5.15 12.40
N TYR A 182 -12.68 -6.23 13.14
CA TYR A 182 -11.38 -6.58 13.72
C TYR A 182 -11.27 -8.08 13.94
N ASN A 183 -10.06 -8.62 13.82
CA ASN A 183 -9.82 -10.01 14.21
C ASN A 183 -9.77 -10.11 15.74
N ALA A 184 -10.45 -11.12 16.29
CA ALA A 184 -10.26 -11.53 17.67
C ALA A 184 -8.81 -12.00 17.89
N ALA A 185 -8.34 -12.00 19.14
CA ALA A 185 -7.03 -12.53 19.48
C ALA A 185 -6.85 -13.95 18.92
N ALA A 186 -5.79 -14.16 18.12
CA ALA A 186 -5.62 -15.39 17.37
C ALA A 186 -5.38 -16.59 18.30
N GLN A 187 -6.11 -17.68 18.08
CA GLN A 187 -5.74 -18.97 18.66
C GLN A 187 -4.62 -19.58 17.82
N GLN A 188 -3.44 -19.75 18.41
CA GLN A 188 -2.38 -20.53 17.80
C GLN A 188 -2.81 -22.00 17.74
N GLN A 189 -3.24 -22.46 16.56
CA GLN A 189 -3.20 -23.89 16.25
C GLN A 189 -1.77 -24.24 15.82
N GLY A 190 -1.22 -25.33 16.36
CA GLY A 190 0.21 -25.66 16.20
C GLY A 190 0.67 -25.71 14.74
N GLY A 191 1.83 -25.10 14.46
CA GLY A 191 2.39 -25.01 13.10
C GLY A 191 3.03 -23.67 12.73
N GLY A 192 3.46 -22.86 13.70
CA GLY A 192 4.07 -21.55 13.48
C GLY A 192 3.08 -20.40 13.27
N SER A 193 3.60 -19.18 13.15
CA SER A 193 2.79 -17.96 12.95
C SER A 193 2.06 -17.90 11.61
N ASN A 194 2.46 -18.72 10.64
CA ASN A 194 2.13 -18.55 9.23
C ASN A 194 0.85 -19.30 8.79
N PHE A 195 0.16 -20.05 9.67
CA PHE A 195 -1.07 -20.78 9.33
C PHE A 195 -2.09 -20.79 10.48
N GLN A 196 -2.76 -19.66 10.70
CA GLN A 196 -3.76 -19.53 11.76
C GLN A 196 -5.15 -19.25 11.18
N THR A 197 -6.15 -20.01 11.61
CA THR A 197 -7.56 -19.66 11.36
C THR A 197 -7.90 -18.40 12.15
N THR A 198 -8.43 -17.37 11.49
CA THR A 198 -8.83 -16.13 12.15
C THR A 198 -10.32 -16.13 12.43
N THR A 199 -10.74 -15.33 13.42
CA THR A 199 -12.16 -15.05 13.68
C THR A 199 -12.36 -13.55 13.55
N LEU A 200 -13.07 -13.16 12.51
CA LEU A 200 -13.52 -11.80 12.31
C LEU A 200 -14.61 -11.48 13.32
N THR A 201 -14.48 -10.36 14.01
CA THR A 201 -15.56 -9.74 14.77
C THR A 201 -16.08 -8.55 13.98
N LEU A 202 -17.39 -8.52 13.78
CA LEU A 202 -18.14 -7.39 13.23
C LEU A 202 -19.00 -6.81 14.34
N SER A 203 -18.97 -5.50 14.53
CA SER A 203 -19.83 -4.82 15.49
C SER A 203 -20.27 -3.47 14.95
N TRP A 204 -21.20 -2.80 15.63
CA TRP A 204 -21.29 -1.35 15.54
C TRP A 204 -19.96 -0.73 15.99
N ALA A 205 -19.71 0.52 15.61
CA ALA A 205 -18.44 1.19 15.92
C ALA A 205 -18.12 1.23 17.42
N ASP A 206 -19.15 1.33 18.27
CA ASP A 206 -19.02 1.31 19.74
C ASP A 206 -18.88 -0.10 20.37
N GLY A 207 -18.76 -1.14 19.54
CA GLY A 207 -18.56 -2.53 19.97
C GLY A 207 -19.84 -3.32 20.23
N GLN A 208 -21.00 -2.69 20.21
CA GLN A 208 -22.29 -3.37 20.37
C GLN A 208 -22.66 -4.23 19.14
N ASN A 209 -23.64 -5.14 19.33
CA ASN A 209 -24.09 -6.07 18.29
C ASN A 209 -22.93 -6.90 17.67
N ALA A 210 -21.98 -7.32 18.50
CA ALA A 210 -20.79 -8.04 18.05
C ALA A 210 -21.13 -9.46 17.56
N GLN A 211 -20.83 -9.73 16.30
CA GLN A 211 -20.99 -11.03 15.63
C GLN A 211 -19.62 -11.58 15.25
N ARG A 212 -19.37 -12.86 15.54
CA ARG A 212 -18.13 -13.56 15.23
C ARG A 212 -18.30 -14.46 14.01
N VAL A 213 -17.41 -14.33 13.04
CA VAL A 213 -17.39 -15.09 11.80
C VAL A 213 -16.04 -15.79 11.67
N PRO A 214 -15.98 -17.13 11.69
CA PRO A 214 -14.78 -17.88 11.37
C PRO A 214 -14.35 -17.58 9.93
N LEU A 215 -13.07 -17.30 9.71
CA LEU A 215 -12.50 -17.08 8.38
C LEU A 215 -11.43 -18.14 8.05
N PRO A 216 -11.07 -18.29 6.75
CA PRO A 216 -9.96 -19.14 6.34
C PRO A 216 -8.58 -18.68 6.88
N LEU A 217 -7.53 -19.38 6.47
CA LEU A 217 -6.17 -19.18 7.02
C LEU A 217 -5.64 -17.76 6.76
N ASN A 218 -5.12 -17.15 7.82
CA ASN A 218 -4.53 -15.81 7.86
C ASN A 218 -5.43 -14.71 7.28
N ALA A 219 -6.75 -14.91 7.29
CA ALA A 219 -7.68 -13.96 6.72
C ALA A 219 -7.81 -12.73 7.62
N ASN A 220 -7.33 -11.59 7.15
CA ASN A 220 -7.41 -10.32 7.86
C ASN A 220 -8.30 -9.36 7.07
N PRO A 221 -9.21 -8.61 7.72
CA PRO A 221 -9.90 -7.52 7.06
C PRO A 221 -8.88 -6.43 6.70
N VAL A 222 -9.04 -5.85 5.51
CA VAL A 222 -8.15 -4.84 4.93
C VAL A 222 -8.85 -3.49 4.85
N ALA A 223 -10.10 -3.50 4.38
CA ALA A 223 -10.92 -2.31 4.23
C ALA A 223 -12.41 -2.67 4.18
N TRP A 224 -13.25 -1.70 4.48
CA TRP A 224 -14.68 -1.73 4.15
C TRP A 224 -14.89 -1.27 2.71
N VAL A 225 -15.84 -1.89 2.02
CA VAL A 225 -16.18 -1.55 0.63
C VAL A 225 -17.71 -1.56 0.42
N PRO A 226 -18.25 -0.81 -0.55
CA PRO A 226 -19.69 -0.68 -0.73
C PRO A 226 -20.38 -2.02 -0.97
N GLY A 227 -21.61 -2.19 -0.46
CA GLY A 227 -22.47 -3.34 -0.72
C GLY A 227 -22.90 -3.46 -2.17
N LYS A 228 -23.60 -4.56 -2.51
CA LYS A 228 -24.27 -4.74 -3.82
C LYS A 228 -25.36 -3.67 -4.05
N ASP A 229 -25.88 -3.11 -2.96
CA ASP A 229 -26.85 -2.02 -2.89
C ASP A 229 -26.21 -0.63 -2.72
N GLY A 230 -24.88 -0.54 -2.76
CA GLY A 230 -24.14 0.71 -2.54
C GLY A 230 -23.94 1.12 -1.08
N ALA A 231 -24.44 0.37 -0.10
CA ALA A 231 -24.27 0.72 1.32
C ALA A 231 -22.77 0.71 1.73
N PRO A 232 -22.22 1.77 2.36
CA PRO A 232 -20.77 1.93 2.58
C PRO A 232 -20.14 0.88 3.51
N ASN A 233 -20.96 0.11 4.22
CA ASN A 233 -20.60 -0.95 5.16
C ASN A 233 -21.16 -2.34 4.75
N GLY A 234 -21.59 -2.51 3.49
CA GLY A 234 -22.21 -3.75 3.02
C GLY A 234 -21.24 -4.92 2.77
N ARG A 235 -19.94 -4.64 2.55
CA ARG A 235 -18.92 -5.66 2.27
C ARG A 235 -17.58 -5.31 2.93
N LEU A 236 -16.75 -6.32 3.12
CA LEU A 236 -15.34 -6.21 3.54
C LEU A 236 -14.42 -6.77 2.46
N LEU A 237 -13.32 -6.07 2.21
CA LEU A 237 -12.15 -6.61 1.53
C LEU A 237 -11.29 -7.36 2.56
N LEU A 238 -11.04 -8.65 2.33
CA LEU A 238 -10.17 -9.50 3.16
C LEU A 238 -8.91 -9.87 2.37
N ASN A 239 -7.79 -10.09 3.07
CA ASN A 239 -6.58 -10.71 2.52
C ASN A 239 -6.26 -11.99 3.33
N GLY A 240 -6.14 -13.14 2.66
CA GLY A 240 -5.92 -14.43 3.31
C GLY A 240 -5.59 -15.57 2.33
N ARG A 241 -5.65 -16.82 2.81
CA ARG A 241 -5.44 -18.05 2.01
C ARG A 241 -6.56 -19.07 2.27
N ARG A 242 -7.08 -19.72 1.20
CA ARG A 242 -8.15 -20.73 1.30
C ARG A 242 -7.67 -21.98 2.03
N SER A 243 -6.47 -22.46 1.67
CA SER A 243 -5.74 -23.54 2.34
C SER A 243 -4.27 -23.17 2.54
N ARG A 244 -3.44 -24.07 3.09
CA ARG A 244 -1.99 -23.86 3.16
C ARG A 244 -1.40 -23.70 1.75
N GLN A 245 -1.77 -24.58 0.82
CA GLN A 245 -1.23 -24.66 -0.55
C GLN A 245 -1.58 -23.45 -1.43
N ASP A 246 -2.56 -22.64 -1.06
CA ASP A 246 -2.96 -21.48 -1.84
C ASP A 246 -2.01 -20.28 -1.64
N HIS A 247 -1.73 -19.59 -2.75
CA HIS A 247 -1.18 -18.24 -2.69
C HIS A 247 -2.16 -17.26 -2.01
N PRO A 248 -1.67 -16.14 -1.44
CA PRO A 248 -2.51 -15.08 -0.91
C PRO A 248 -3.54 -14.59 -1.95
N ALA A 249 -4.70 -14.22 -1.45
CA ALA A 249 -5.79 -13.69 -2.27
C ALA A 249 -6.54 -12.57 -1.55
N LEU A 250 -6.97 -11.59 -2.35
CA LEU A 250 -8.01 -10.64 -1.96
C LEU A 250 -9.37 -11.28 -2.17
N TRP A 251 -10.22 -11.19 -1.15
CA TRP A 251 -11.60 -11.68 -1.19
C TRP A 251 -12.58 -10.58 -0.83
N LEU A 252 -13.77 -10.71 -1.39
CA LEU A 252 -14.91 -9.88 -1.07
C LEU A 252 -15.86 -10.67 -0.17
N PHE A 253 -16.00 -10.22 1.07
CA PHE A 253 -16.87 -10.83 2.08
C PHE A 253 -18.12 -9.97 2.27
N ASP A 254 -19.31 -10.58 2.15
CA ASP A 254 -20.59 -9.91 2.33
C ASP A 254 -21.03 -9.91 3.80
N THR A 255 -21.36 -8.73 4.34
CA THR A 255 -21.67 -8.60 5.76
C THR A 255 -23.08 -9.04 6.12
N ARG A 256 -23.93 -9.33 5.12
CA ARG A 256 -25.32 -9.79 5.30
C ARG A 256 -25.46 -11.27 4.98
N ASP A 257 -25.10 -11.68 3.77
CA ASP A 257 -25.30 -13.07 3.30
C ASP A 257 -24.12 -14.01 3.63
N ARG A 258 -23.00 -13.46 4.14
CA ARG A 258 -21.78 -14.19 4.53
C ARG A 258 -21.05 -14.89 3.38
N SER A 259 -21.40 -14.58 2.13
CA SER A 259 -20.66 -15.07 0.96
C SER A 259 -19.24 -14.52 0.90
N LEU A 260 -18.33 -15.31 0.32
CA LEU A 260 -16.91 -15.00 0.18
C LEU A 260 -16.44 -15.30 -1.25
N ALA A 261 -16.27 -14.25 -2.05
CA ALA A 261 -15.83 -14.34 -3.45
C ALA A 261 -14.34 -14.02 -3.60
N ASP A 262 -13.63 -14.76 -4.45
CA ASP A 262 -12.24 -14.45 -4.81
C ASP A 262 -12.21 -13.26 -5.80
N LEU A 263 -11.42 -12.22 -5.52
CA LEU A 263 -11.20 -11.06 -6.42
C LEU A 263 -9.87 -11.18 -7.16
N VAL A 264 -8.79 -11.37 -6.40
CA VAL A 264 -7.42 -11.37 -6.92
C VAL A 264 -6.62 -12.44 -6.20
N ARG A 265 -5.81 -13.20 -6.92
CA ARG A 265 -4.81 -14.11 -6.36
C ARG A 265 -3.46 -13.79 -6.98
N SER A 266 -2.41 -13.79 -6.17
CA SER A 266 -1.04 -13.59 -6.65
C SER A 266 -0.06 -14.22 -5.67
N ARG A 267 1.12 -14.66 -6.15
CA ARG A 267 2.17 -15.27 -5.30
C ARG A 267 2.46 -14.39 -4.08
N ARG A 268 2.45 -13.07 -4.25
CA ARG A 268 2.56 -12.08 -3.17
C ARG A 268 1.67 -10.87 -3.45
N LEU A 269 0.94 -10.42 -2.42
CA LEU A 269 0.02 -9.27 -2.45
C LEU A 269 0.37 -8.31 -1.32
N VAL A 270 0.65 -7.05 -1.65
CA VAL A 270 1.09 -6.01 -0.69
C VAL A 270 0.51 -4.64 -1.05
N GLY A 271 0.62 -3.67 -0.13
CA GLY A 271 0.23 -2.26 -0.36
C GLY A 271 -1.27 -2.02 -0.57
N VAL A 272 -2.14 -2.94 -0.16
CA VAL A 272 -3.57 -2.87 -0.47
C VAL A 272 -4.21 -1.65 0.20
N LEU A 273 -4.71 -0.70 -0.59
CA LEU A 273 -5.35 0.54 -0.14
C LEU A 273 -6.63 0.80 -0.94
N THR A 274 -7.69 1.25 -0.28
CA THR A 274 -8.96 1.59 -0.93
C THR A 274 -9.18 3.09 -1.03
N SER A 275 -10.01 3.50 -2.00
CA SER A 275 -10.51 4.87 -2.08
C SER A 275 -11.41 5.22 -0.87
N PRO A 276 -11.71 6.50 -0.59
CA PRO A 276 -12.44 6.88 0.62
C PRO A 276 -13.81 6.21 0.78
N SER A 277 -14.57 5.97 -0.30
CA SER A 277 -15.83 5.21 -0.22
C SER A 277 -15.65 3.69 -0.21
N GLY A 278 -14.43 3.21 -0.45
CA GLY A 278 -14.11 1.80 -0.70
C GLY A 278 -14.47 1.32 -2.12
N ALA A 279 -14.92 2.18 -3.03
CA ALA A 279 -15.35 1.78 -4.37
C ALA A 279 -14.20 1.32 -5.30
N TRP A 280 -12.98 1.78 -5.05
CA TRP A 280 -11.76 1.33 -5.74
C TRP A 280 -10.74 0.75 -4.78
N VAL A 281 -9.91 -0.17 -5.30
CA VAL A 281 -8.81 -0.84 -4.60
C VAL A 281 -7.53 -0.68 -5.43
N ALA A 282 -6.46 -0.19 -4.80
CA ALA A 282 -5.10 -0.22 -5.32
C ALA A 282 -4.29 -1.29 -4.57
N TYR A 283 -3.46 -2.07 -5.26
CA TYR A 283 -2.62 -3.12 -4.65
C TYR A 283 -1.46 -3.52 -5.56
N VAL A 284 -0.38 -4.03 -4.98
CA VAL A 284 0.76 -4.55 -5.74
C VAL A 284 0.72 -6.08 -5.75
N ALA A 285 0.73 -6.65 -6.95
CA ALA A 285 0.93 -8.07 -7.19
C ALA A 285 2.40 -8.31 -7.57
N MET A 286 3.01 -9.39 -7.07
CA MET A 286 4.45 -9.65 -7.22
C MET A 286 4.76 -11.12 -7.43
N TRP A 287 5.83 -11.36 -8.20
CA TRP A 287 6.48 -12.65 -8.44
C TRP A 287 5.55 -13.76 -8.95
N ASN A 288 4.57 -13.40 -9.77
CA ASN A 288 3.69 -14.37 -10.39
C ASN A 288 4.42 -15.19 -11.45
N ALA A 289 3.88 -16.38 -11.78
CA ALA A 289 4.45 -17.22 -12.84
C ALA A 289 4.44 -16.54 -14.22
N ASP A 290 3.52 -15.60 -14.42
CA ASP A 290 3.48 -14.66 -15.53
C ASP A 290 3.84 -13.26 -14.99
N ALA A 291 5.05 -12.78 -15.31
CA ALA A 291 5.54 -11.47 -14.88
C ALA A 291 4.73 -10.29 -15.46
N ALA A 292 3.90 -10.49 -16.50
CA ALA A 292 2.97 -9.46 -16.94
C ALA A 292 1.94 -9.11 -15.85
N GLN A 293 1.68 -10.02 -14.91
CA GLN A 293 0.76 -9.81 -13.78
C GLN A 293 1.38 -9.01 -12.62
N ASP A 294 2.70 -8.85 -12.59
CA ASP A 294 3.42 -8.15 -11.52
C ASP A 294 3.41 -6.63 -11.72
N GLY A 295 3.10 -5.88 -10.67
CA GLY A 295 3.03 -4.42 -10.70
C GLY A 295 1.95 -3.89 -9.77
N LEU A 296 1.81 -2.57 -9.74
CA LEU A 296 0.67 -1.92 -9.12
C LEU A 296 -0.56 -2.09 -10.02
N TRP A 297 -1.70 -2.35 -9.40
CA TRP A 297 -3.00 -2.46 -10.04
C TRP A 297 -4.01 -1.57 -9.33
N ILE A 298 -4.92 -1.00 -10.12
CA ILE A 298 -6.17 -0.42 -9.65
C ILE A 298 -7.33 -1.28 -10.13
N MET A 299 -8.34 -1.47 -9.28
CA MET A 299 -9.57 -2.18 -9.66
C MET A 299 -10.80 -1.63 -8.93
N ARG A 300 -11.97 -1.85 -9.51
CA ARG A 300 -13.25 -1.70 -8.82
C ARG A 300 -13.38 -2.75 -7.71
N ALA A 301 -13.91 -2.38 -6.55
CA ALA A 301 -14.03 -3.28 -5.40
C ALA A 301 -15.06 -4.41 -5.59
N ASP A 302 -15.90 -4.33 -6.61
CA ASP A 302 -16.78 -5.42 -7.08
C ASP A 302 -16.07 -6.44 -7.98
N GLY A 303 -14.82 -6.19 -8.38
CA GLY A 303 -14.02 -7.05 -9.25
C GLY A 303 -14.24 -6.85 -10.76
N GLY A 304 -15.09 -5.92 -11.19
CA GLY A 304 -15.46 -5.77 -12.60
C GLY A 304 -14.33 -5.22 -13.49
N GLU A 305 -13.80 -4.06 -13.16
CA GLU A 305 -12.81 -3.34 -13.97
C GLU A 305 -11.46 -3.29 -13.25
N ARG A 306 -10.36 -3.58 -13.96
CA ARG A 306 -8.99 -3.64 -13.44
C ARG A 306 -8.00 -3.10 -14.47
N ARG A 307 -7.07 -2.23 -14.05
CA ARG A 307 -5.95 -1.72 -14.87
C ARG A 307 -4.62 -1.86 -14.13
N LYS A 308 -3.56 -2.13 -14.89
CA LYS A 308 -2.17 -2.10 -14.41
C LYS A 308 -1.67 -0.67 -14.46
N LEU A 309 -0.84 -0.29 -13.48
CA LEU A 309 -0.13 0.98 -13.46
C LEU A 309 1.37 0.71 -13.59
N ASP A 310 2.00 1.34 -14.58
CA ASP A 310 3.38 1.03 -14.98
C ASP A 310 4.44 1.80 -14.15
N PHE A 311 4.35 1.69 -12.82
CA PHE A 311 5.38 2.22 -11.91
C PHE A 311 5.47 1.42 -10.60
N MET A 312 6.53 1.68 -9.83
CA MET A 312 6.65 1.32 -8.41
C MET A 312 6.86 2.57 -7.55
N GLY A 313 6.43 2.50 -6.29
CA GLY A 313 6.58 3.58 -5.32
C GLY A 313 5.33 3.80 -4.48
N GLY A 314 5.29 4.92 -3.77
CA GLY A 314 4.20 5.25 -2.86
C GLY A 314 2.93 5.67 -3.59
N TYR A 315 1.78 5.41 -2.97
CA TYR A 315 0.49 5.88 -3.46
C TYR A 315 -0.51 6.02 -2.31
N ARG A 316 -1.44 6.97 -2.46
CA ARG A 316 -2.56 7.22 -1.55
C ARG A 316 -3.76 7.72 -2.34
N TRP A 317 -4.95 7.30 -1.94
CA TRP A 317 -6.19 7.83 -2.48
C TRP A 317 -6.51 9.19 -1.86
N THR A 318 -7.03 10.13 -2.66
CA THR A 318 -7.61 11.39 -2.14
C THR A 318 -9.11 11.41 -2.30
N ARG A 319 -9.59 10.95 -3.45
CA ARG A 319 -11.00 10.84 -3.83
C ARG A 319 -11.20 9.59 -4.69
N ASP A 320 -12.42 9.13 -4.87
CA ASP A 320 -12.72 7.92 -5.66
C ASP A 320 -12.34 8.02 -7.15
N ASP A 321 -12.17 9.24 -7.65
CA ASP A 321 -11.73 9.58 -9.00
C ASP A 321 -10.26 10.02 -9.06
N ARG A 322 -9.49 9.92 -7.96
CA ARG A 322 -8.14 10.48 -7.87
C ARG A 322 -7.20 9.71 -6.92
N LEU A 323 -6.33 8.91 -7.52
CA LEU A 323 -5.17 8.30 -6.86
C LEU A 323 -3.95 9.20 -7.03
N ILE A 324 -3.27 9.54 -5.94
CA ILE A 324 -1.96 10.21 -5.98
C ILE A 324 -0.86 9.15 -5.89
N VAL A 325 0.19 9.34 -6.69
CA VAL A 325 1.32 8.40 -6.80
C VAL A 325 2.65 9.12 -6.79
N LEU A 326 3.66 8.48 -6.18
CA LEU A 326 5.04 8.93 -6.04
C LEU A 326 5.96 7.87 -6.66
N PRO A 327 6.26 7.93 -7.97
CA PRO A 327 7.08 6.93 -8.63
C PRO A 327 8.53 6.98 -8.15
N THR A 328 9.12 5.83 -7.84
CA THR A 328 10.58 5.69 -7.61
C THR A 328 11.30 5.83 -8.95
N ARG A 329 12.21 6.79 -9.08
CA ARG A 329 12.87 7.12 -10.35
C ARG A 329 14.39 6.93 -10.29
N SER A 330 15.01 6.75 -11.46
CA SER A 330 16.45 6.48 -11.56
C SER A 330 17.33 7.69 -11.78
N ALA A 331 16.85 8.63 -12.59
CA ALA A 331 17.71 9.28 -13.57
C ALA A 331 17.77 10.78 -13.30
N ALA A 332 18.91 11.22 -12.80
CA ALA A 332 19.32 12.62 -12.72
C ALA A 332 18.36 13.55 -11.93
N GLY A 333 17.81 13.11 -10.81
CA GLY A 333 17.08 13.97 -9.87
C GLY A 333 17.23 13.52 -8.42
N ASP A 334 17.70 14.40 -7.54
CA ASP A 334 17.68 14.22 -6.07
C ASP A 334 16.34 14.71 -5.48
N SER A 335 15.23 14.37 -6.15
CA SER A 335 13.88 14.82 -5.81
C SER A 335 12.84 13.79 -6.23
N HIS A 336 11.84 13.60 -5.38
CA HIS A 336 10.63 12.85 -5.72
C HIS A 336 9.72 13.66 -6.66
N GLU A 337 8.75 12.98 -7.28
CA GLU A 337 7.71 13.60 -8.10
C GLU A 337 6.33 13.15 -7.66
N VAL A 338 5.38 14.09 -7.58
CA VAL A 338 3.96 13.78 -7.39
C VAL A 338 3.29 13.68 -8.75
N TRP A 339 2.54 12.60 -8.94
CA TRP A 339 1.68 12.35 -10.08
C TRP A 339 0.28 12.01 -9.56
N GLU A 340 -0.73 12.16 -10.41
CA GLU A 340 -2.05 11.59 -10.18
C GLU A 340 -2.44 10.63 -11.30
N VAL A 341 -3.31 9.70 -10.96
CA VAL A 341 -3.94 8.75 -11.87
C VAL A 341 -5.45 8.86 -11.73
N THR A 342 -6.15 9.06 -12.84
CA THR A 342 -7.61 9.00 -12.91
C THR A 342 -8.03 7.52 -13.00
N PRO A 343 -8.68 6.94 -11.97
CA PRO A 343 -8.89 5.49 -11.89
C PRO A 343 -9.74 4.92 -13.02
N ALA A 344 -10.72 5.70 -13.49
CA ALA A 344 -11.75 5.28 -14.46
C ALA A 344 -11.24 5.14 -15.91
N ASN A 345 -10.08 5.70 -16.25
CA ASN A 345 -9.46 5.58 -17.57
C ASN A 345 -7.96 5.23 -17.53
N GLY A 346 -7.29 5.40 -16.39
CA GLY A 346 -5.86 5.17 -16.22
C GLY A 346 -4.97 6.32 -16.70
N GLU A 347 -5.54 7.51 -16.97
CA GLU A 347 -4.76 8.67 -17.40
C GLU A 347 -3.85 9.19 -16.28
N TYR A 348 -2.63 9.53 -16.66
CA TYR A 348 -1.60 10.08 -15.77
C TYR A 348 -1.47 11.60 -15.96
N ARG A 349 -1.31 12.32 -14.85
CA ARG A 349 -0.91 13.73 -14.87
C ARG A 349 0.19 14.00 -13.86
N ARG A 350 1.27 14.65 -14.31
CA ARG A 350 2.36 15.12 -13.46
C ARG A 350 1.89 16.34 -12.66
N LEU A 351 2.08 16.33 -11.35
CA LEU A 351 1.70 17.42 -10.44
C LEU A 351 2.88 18.25 -9.96
N THR A 352 4.10 17.71 -9.91
CA THR A 352 5.32 18.45 -9.56
C THR A 352 6.45 18.21 -10.56
N ASP A 353 7.39 19.14 -10.64
CA ASP A 353 8.60 19.03 -11.45
C ASP A 353 9.84 19.25 -10.58
N PRO A 354 10.79 18.30 -10.47
CA PRO A 354 12.05 18.46 -9.74
C PRO A 354 12.83 19.73 -10.11
N ALA A 355 12.71 20.21 -11.35
CA ALA A 355 13.40 21.42 -11.80
C ALA A 355 12.86 22.72 -11.16
N THR A 356 11.61 22.72 -10.67
CA THR A 356 10.97 23.93 -10.08
C THR A 356 10.41 23.70 -8.68
N THR A 357 10.24 22.44 -8.28
CA THR A 357 9.66 21.99 -7.02
C THR A 357 10.45 20.79 -6.47
N PRO A 358 11.74 20.97 -6.10
CA PRO A 358 12.56 19.89 -5.56
C PRO A 358 12.19 19.56 -4.12
N PHE A 359 11.95 18.28 -3.81
CA PHE A 359 11.74 17.77 -2.45
C PHE A 359 12.07 16.28 -2.33
N ARG A 360 12.45 15.82 -1.13
CA ARG A 360 12.65 14.39 -0.81
C ARG A 360 11.94 14.02 0.48
N ILE A 361 11.33 12.84 0.48
CA ILE A 361 10.52 12.29 1.58
C ILE A 361 11.36 11.24 2.33
N ALA A 362 11.53 11.40 3.63
CA ALA A 362 12.13 10.37 4.49
C ALA A 362 11.17 9.18 4.67
N ASN A 363 11.69 7.95 4.76
CA ASN A 363 11.03 6.75 5.31
C ASN A 363 9.64 6.29 4.80
N TYR A 364 8.96 6.97 3.85
CA TYR A 364 7.49 6.94 3.63
C TYR A 364 6.67 7.86 4.57
N ASP A 365 7.30 8.78 5.31
CA ASP A 365 6.62 9.75 6.17
C ASP A 365 6.00 10.89 5.36
N TRP A 366 4.86 10.62 4.72
CA TRP A 366 4.04 11.58 3.98
C TRP A 366 2.55 11.24 4.03
N ASP A 367 1.69 12.25 3.91
CA ASP A 367 0.23 12.13 3.83
C ASP A 367 -0.40 13.28 3.03
N LEU A 368 -1.68 13.14 2.64
CA LEU A 368 -2.40 14.08 1.78
C LEU A 368 -3.60 14.72 2.49
N SER A 369 -3.85 16.00 2.23
CA SER A 369 -5.08 16.64 2.68
C SER A 369 -6.30 15.94 2.07
N PRO A 370 -7.48 15.95 2.73
CA PRO A 370 -8.71 15.34 2.20
C PRO A 370 -9.12 15.87 0.81
N ASP A 371 -8.85 17.16 0.52
CA ASP A 371 -9.07 17.73 -0.82
C ASP A 371 -7.99 17.36 -1.85
N GLY A 372 -6.88 16.75 -1.41
CA GLY A 372 -5.74 16.32 -2.21
C GLY A 372 -4.87 17.46 -2.74
N THR A 373 -4.88 18.63 -2.09
CA THR A 373 -4.20 19.84 -2.58
C THR A 373 -2.95 20.20 -1.78
N ASN A 374 -2.67 19.45 -0.72
CA ASN A 374 -1.45 19.55 0.06
C ASN A 374 -0.90 18.14 0.34
N LEU A 375 0.39 17.96 0.13
CA LEU A 375 1.15 16.76 0.51
C LEU A 375 2.07 17.16 1.65
N ILE A 376 1.73 16.72 2.87
CA ILE A 376 2.61 16.90 4.02
C ILE A 376 3.62 15.77 4.06
N TYR A 377 4.88 16.06 4.36
CA TYR A 377 5.94 15.07 4.41
C TYR A 377 7.06 15.46 5.37
N VAL A 378 7.86 14.48 5.76
CA VAL A 378 9.13 14.71 6.47
C VAL A 378 10.26 14.78 5.45
N SER A 379 10.94 15.91 5.40
CA SER A 379 12.07 16.16 4.50
C SER A 379 13.24 15.25 4.80
N ALA A 380 13.72 14.48 3.82
CA ALA A 380 14.89 13.62 3.98
C ALA A 380 16.18 14.40 4.27
N GLY A 381 16.32 15.61 3.71
CA GLY A 381 17.51 16.44 3.88
C GLY A 381 17.54 17.24 5.18
N THR A 382 16.40 17.75 5.64
CA THR A 382 16.32 18.63 6.84
C THR A 382 15.70 17.94 8.06
N ARG A 383 15.14 16.73 7.90
CA ARG A 383 14.37 16.00 8.94
C ARG A 383 13.22 16.80 9.56
N ARG A 384 12.72 17.80 8.81
CA ARG A 384 11.61 18.68 9.21
C ARG A 384 10.33 18.35 8.48
N LEU A 385 9.21 18.61 9.15
CA LEU A 385 7.90 18.60 8.54
C LEU A 385 7.79 19.73 7.50
N ALA A 386 7.38 19.38 6.30
CA ALA A 386 7.24 20.27 5.16
C ALA A 386 5.98 19.94 4.36
N ASN A 387 5.53 20.88 3.53
CA ASN A 387 4.35 20.74 2.68
C ASN A 387 4.73 20.94 1.21
N VAL A 388 4.07 20.20 0.31
CA VAL A 388 4.01 20.50 -1.12
C VAL A 388 2.57 20.86 -1.48
N THR A 389 2.35 22.11 -1.88
CA THR A 389 1.05 22.52 -2.45
C THR A 389 0.90 21.87 -3.83
N LEU A 390 -0.26 21.29 -4.10
CA LEU A 390 -0.61 20.63 -5.36
C LEU A 390 -1.73 21.40 -6.08
N PRO A 391 -1.73 21.47 -7.43
CA PRO A 391 -2.67 22.29 -8.18
C PRO A 391 -4.11 21.77 -8.07
N LYS A 392 -5.05 22.67 -7.78
CA LYS A 392 -6.50 22.41 -7.80
C LYS A 392 -7.00 22.22 -9.24
N GLY A 393 -7.79 21.17 -9.47
CA GLY A 393 -8.46 20.89 -10.74
C GLY A 393 -7.58 20.23 -11.82
N LEU A 394 -8.24 19.72 -12.86
CA LEU A 394 -7.61 19.11 -14.04
C LEU A 394 -6.97 20.18 -14.92
N GLN A 395 -5.64 20.30 -14.87
CA GLN A 395 -4.86 20.98 -15.89
C GLN A 395 -4.75 20.02 -17.11
N PRO A 396 -5.13 20.44 -18.33
CA PRO A 396 -5.11 19.57 -19.50
C PRO A 396 -3.68 19.42 -20.05
N VAL A 397 -2.89 18.57 -19.40
CA VAL A 397 -1.65 18.02 -19.97
C VAL A 397 -1.69 16.50 -19.79
N PRO A 398 -2.09 15.75 -20.83
CA PRO A 398 -1.80 14.33 -20.92
C PRO A 398 -0.29 14.17 -21.01
N ALA A 399 0.36 14.00 -19.87
CA ALA A 399 1.71 13.49 -19.84
C ALA A 399 1.64 12.02 -20.27
N ALA A 400 2.58 11.56 -21.09
CA ALA A 400 2.81 10.13 -21.19
C ALA A 400 3.02 9.57 -19.77
N ALA A 401 2.52 8.36 -19.51
CA ALA A 401 2.76 7.69 -18.24
C ALA A 401 4.27 7.72 -17.90
N PRO A 402 4.66 7.83 -16.62
CA PRO A 402 6.06 7.69 -16.21
C PRO A 402 6.70 6.51 -16.93
N ALA A 403 7.78 6.77 -17.68
CA ALA A 403 8.26 5.81 -18.67
C ALA A 403 8.86 4.56 -17.99
N GLY A 404 8.02 3.56 -17.80
CA GLY A 404 8.40 2.18 -17.46
C GLY A 404 8.24 1.78 -15.99
N LEU A 405 7.84 0.53 -15.81
CA LEU A 405 7.93 -0.26 -14.57
C LEU A 405 9.36 -0.43 -14.02
N GLN A 406 10.37 0.11 -14.71
CA GLN A 406 11.75 0.09 -14.29
C GLN A 406 12.02 1.34 -13.47
N ALA A 407 11.94 1.17 -12.15
CA ALA A 407 12.80 1.94 -11.28
C ALA A 407 14.24 1.54 -11.61
N HIS A 408 14.82 2.06 -12.70
CA HIS A 408 16.26 1.91 -12.89
C HIS A 408 16.94 2.52 -11.65
N VAL A 409 18.06 1.98 -11.21
CA VAL A 409 18.82 2.64 -10.14
C VAL A 409 20.30 2.43 -10.42
N GLY A 410 21.02 3.54 -10.54
CA GLY A 410 22.46 3.58 -10.71
C GLY A 410 23.14 4.06 -9.42
N PRO A 411 24.46 3.80 -9.28
CA PRO A 411 25.25 4.40 -8.21
C PRO A 411 25.21 5.94 -8.28
N ARG A 412 25.13 6.63 -7.12
CA ARG A 412 25.19 8.10 -7.02
C ARG A 412 26.61 8.66 -7.20
N GLY A 413 27.63 7.81 -7.13
CA GLY A 413 29.05 8.16 -7.13
C GLY A 413 29.56 8.45 -5.72
N GLY A 414 30.68 7.81 -5.34
CA GLY A 414 31.51 8.23 -4.20
C GLY A 414 31.34 7.44 -2.90
N LYS A 415 30.38 6.52 -2.81
CA LYS A 415 30.32 5.51 -1.74
C LYS A 415 30.96 4.19 -2.18
N PRO A 416 31.56 3.40 -1.27
CA PRO A 416 32.40 2.26 -1.66
C PRO A 416 31.63 1.05 -2.19
N TYR A 417 30.33 0.89 -1.86
CA TYR A 417 29.57 -0.33 -2.17
C TYR A 417 28.37 -0.07 -3.10
N GLY A 418 28.11 -1.00 -4.01
CA GLY A 418 26.83 -1.13 -4.72
C GLY A 418 25.76 -1.87 -3.90
N LEU A 419 24.69 -2.31 -4.55
CA LEU A 419 23.67 -3.20 -3.95
C LEU A 419 23.96 -4.68 -4.23
N PRO A 420 23.33 -5.61 -3.48
CA PRO A 420 23.53 -7.05 -3.66
C PRO A 420 22.85 -7.63 -4.92
N PHE A 421 22.31 -6.80 -5.83
CA PHE A 421 21.64 -7.23 -7.07
C PHE A 421 22.16 -6.48 -8.30
N ALA A 422 22.25 -7.17 -9.43
CA ALA A 422 22.53 -6.57 -10.74
C ALA A 422 21.27 -6.03 -11.46
N THR A 423 20.08 -6.48 -11.06
CA THR A 423 18.81 -5.96 -11.60
C THR A 423 18.33 -4.77 -10.77
N PRO A 424 17.62 -3.80 -11.35
CA PRO A 424 16.95 -2.75 -10.56
C PRO A 424 15.78 -3.30 -9.73
N PRO A 425 15.32 -2.58 -8.70
CA PRO A 425 14.14 -2.94 -7.90
C PRO A 425 12.87 -2.91 -8.75
N GLY A 426 11.87 -3.71 -8.37
CA GLY A 426 10.72 -3.98 -9.23
C GLY A 426 9.79 -5.05 -8.68
N ALA A 427 8.52 -5.04 -9.12
CA ALA A 427 7.50 -5.98 -8.65
C ALA A 427 7.77 -7.44 -9.07
N SER A 428 8.56 -7.64 -10.13
CA SER A 428 9.09 -8.95 -10.56
C SER A 428 10.50 -9.25 -10.07
N THR A 429 11.22 -8.24 -9.57
CA THR A 429 12.61 -8.37 -9.07
C THR A 429 12.60 -8.26 -7.55
N TRP A 430 13.21 -7.23 -6.97
CA TRP A 430 13.40 -7.10 -5.53
C TRP A 430 12.91 -5.76 -4.99
N TYR A 431 12.72 -5.69 -3.69
CA TYR A 431 12.40 -4.46 -2.95
C TYR A 431 12.89 -4.55 -1.50
N VAL A 432 13.02 -3.43 -0.79
CA VAL A 432 13.39 -3.43 0.64
C VAL A 432 12.18 -3.81 1.50
N ALA A 433 12.27 -4.95 2.18
CA ALA A 433 11.21 -5.49 3.04
C ALA A 433 11.36 -5.07 4.51
N ASN A 434 12.58 -4.92 4.99
CA ASN A 434 12.89 -4.54 6.36
C ASN A 434 14.20 -3.75 6.38
N TRP A 435 14.27 -2.71 7.20
CA TRP A 435 15.42 -1.81 7.29
C TRP A 435 16.38 -2.23 8.40
N TYR A 436 17.63 -1.82 8.32
CA TYR A 436 18.54 -1.88 9.46
C TYR A 436 18.01 -0.99 10.58
N GLY A 437 18.19 -1.40 11.83
CA GLY A 437 17.86 -0.59 13.00
C GLY A 437 16.67 -1.09 13.79
N ILE A 438 16.09 -0.21 14.61
CA ILE A 438 15.00 -0.55 15.54
C ILE A 438 13.67 -0.52 14.79
N THR A 439 13.51 -1.42 13.83
CA THR A 439 12.25 -1.54 13.08
C THR A 439 11.14 -2.12 13.95
N THR A 440 9.88 -1.91 13.56
CA THR A 440 8.73 -2.50 14.29
C THR A 440 8.77 -4.04 14.29
N ASN A 441 9.31 -4.65 13.22
CA ASN A 441 9.62 -6.08 13.16
C ASN A 441 10.81 -6.45 14.08
N GLY A 442 11.87 -5.62 14.09
CA GLY A 442 13.01 -5.74 15.00
C GLY A 442 12.58 -5.75 16.47
N TYR A 443 11.77 -4.77 16.87
CA TYR A 443 11.21 -4.67 18.21
C TYR A 443 10.38 -5.90 18.59
N ARG A 444 9.53 -6.42 17.70
CA ARG A 444 8.76 -7.66 17.94
C ARG A 444 9.67 -8.89 18.13
N GLY A 445 10.76 -8.98 17.37
CA GLY A 445 11.76 -10.05 17.47
C GLY A 445 12.85 -9.85 18.54
N ARG A 446 12.81 -8.75 19.31
CA ARG A 446 13.93 -8.29 20.15
C ARG A 446 14.38 -9.29 21.23
N ASN A 447 13.45 -10.08 21.76
CA ASN A 447 13.72 -11.07 22.80
C ASN A 447 13.97 -12.49 22.24
N SER A 448 14.00 -12.64 20.92
CA SER A 448 14.21 -13.93 20.23
C SER A 448 15.27 -13.79 19.14
N VAL A 449 14.86 -13.65 17.87
CA VAL A 449 15.74 -13.66 16.69
C VAL A 449 16.78 -12.53 16.67
N TYR A 450 16.48 -11.41 17.33
CA TYR A 450 17.38 -10.24 17.37
C TYR A 450 18.04 -10.02 18.74
N ARG A 451 17.89 -10.97 19.68
CA ARG A 451 18.37 -10.84 21.07
C ARG A 451 19.87 -10.52 21.14
N GLU A 452 20.69 -11.28 20.43
CA GLU A 452 22.15 -11.12 20.43
C GLU A 452 22.61 -9.85 19.70
N GLY A 453 21.75 -9.28 18.84
CA GLY A 453 21.94 -7.99 18.17
C GLY A 453 21.29 -6.82 18.92
N GLN A 454 21.31 -6.84 20.25
CA GLN A 454 20.72 -5.80 21.11
C GLN A 454 19.22 -5.53 20.90
N GLY A 455 18.49 -6.50 20.32
CA GLY A 455 17.09 -6.36 19.97
C GLY A 455 16.83 -5.49 18.74
N ILE A 456 17.81 -5.38 17.84
CA ILE A 456 17.81 -4.52 16.65
C ILE A 456 17.92 -5.40 15.40
N HIS A 457 17.28 -4.99 14.30
CA HIS A 457 17.48 -5.65 13.02
C HIS A 457 18.88 -5.31 12.47
N PHE A 458 19.77 -6.32 12.43
CA PHE A 458 21.20 -6.15 12.20
C PHE A 458 21.64 -6.03 10.72
N GLY A 459 20.68 -6.00 9.79
CA GLY A 459 20.92 -5.86 8.35
C GLY A 459 19.75 -5.20 7.62
N ILE A 460 19.78 -5.22 6.29
CA ILE A 460 18.63 -4.84 5.44
C ILE A 460 18.10 -6.11 4.76
N ASP A 461 16.79 -6.36 4.86
CA ASP A 461 16.15 -7.47 4.18
C ASP A 461 15.68 -7.00 2.80
N PHE A 462 16.29 -7.55 1.75
CA PHE A 462 15.85 -7.33 0.38
C PHE A 462 15.05 -8.54 -0.08
N ALA A 463 13.72 -8.38 -0.12
CA ALA A 463 12.81 -9.39 -0.61
C ALA A 463 12.96 -9.56 -2.12
N ALA A 464 13.07 -10.81 -2.58
CA ALA A 464 13.26 -11.18 -3.98
C ALA A 464 12.78 -12.63 -4.20
N PRO A 465 12.48 -13.06 -5.44
CA PRO A 465 12.23 -14.46 -5.74
C PRO A 465 13.39 -15.34 -5.26
N MET A 466 13.09 -16.50 -4.67
CA MET A 466 14.11 -17.50 -4.33
C MET A 466 14.88 -17.91 -5.59
N GLY A 467 16.21 -17.93 -5.51
CA GLY A 467 17.09 -18.21 -6.64
C GLY A 467 17.57 -16.98 -7.43
N THR A 468 17.11 -15.77 -7.11
CA THR A 468 17.64 -14.54 -7.72
C THR A 468 19.15 -14.41 -7.45
N PRO A 469 19.99 -14.20 -8.48
CA PRO A 469 21.44 -14.03 -8.30
C PRO A 469 21.78 -12.84 -7.41
N LEU A 470 22.68 -13.07 -6.47
CA LEU A 470 23.28 -12.07 -5.59
C LEU A 470 24.69 -11.76 -6.05
N VAL A 471 25.03 -10.47 -6.11
CA VAL A 471 26.33 -9.98 -6.57
C VAL A 471 27.16 -9.37 -5.45
N ALA A 472 28.49 -9.44 -5.59
CA ALA A 472 29.41 -8.75 -4.70
C ALA A 472 29.25 -7.24 -4.83
N MET A 473 28.90 -6.56 -3.72
CA MET A 473 28.70 -5.12 -3.69
C MET A 473 29.97 -4.30 -3.98
N ALA A 474 31.16 -4.87 -3.76
CA ALA A 474 32.46 -4.25 -4.02
C ALA A 474 33.53 -5.34 -4.23
N PRO A 475 34.72 -5.01 -4.76
CA PRO A 475 35.81 -5.97 -4.87
C PRO A 475 36.25 -6.44 -3.48
N GLY A 476 36.45 -7.75 -3.33
CA GLY A 476 36.71 -8.33 -2.01
C GLY A 476 37.16 -9.77 -2.06
N ARG A 477 37.29 -10.39 -0.90
CA ARG A 477 37.69 -11.80 -0.74
C ARG A 477 36.63 -12.58 0.01
N VAL A 478 36.29 -13.77 -0.47
CA VAL A 478 35.42 -14.71 0.26
C VAL A 478 36.16 -15.20 1.50
N ILE A 479 35.64 -14.89 2.69
CA ILE A 479 36.24 -15.33 3.96
C ILE A 479 35.47 -16.45 4.64
N ALA A 480 34.17 -16.61 4.36
CA ALA A 480 33.37 -17.74 4.83
C ALA A 480 32.25 -18.10 3.85
N ILE A 481 31.92 -19.38 3.79
CA ILE A 481 30.69 -19.91 3.19
C ILE A 481 30.13 -20.90 4.22
N ASP A 482 28.90 -20.69 4.66
CA ASP A 482 28.31 -21.28 5.87
C ASP A 482 29.19 -21.07 7.10
N GLY A 483 29.51 -19.79 7.37
CA GLY A 483 30.25 -19.38 8.56
C GLY A 483 29.48 -19.68 9.84
N GLY A 484 30.20 -19.85 10.96
CA GLY A 484 29.64 -20.15 12.28
C GLY A 484 28.81 -19.04 12.94
N TYR A 485 28.60 -17.93 12.23
CA TYR A 485 27.67 -16.86 12.57
C TYR A 485 26.89 -16.47 11.30
N GLY A 486 25.65 -15.99 11.47
CA GLY A 486 24.81 -15.47 10.38
C GLY A 486 23.45 -16.14 10.27
N SER A 487 22.71 -15.78 9.21
CA SER A 487 21.29 -16.13 9.05
C SER A 487 21.10 -17.46 8.27
N PRO A 488 20.56 -18.53 8.87
CA PRO A 488 20.39 -19.85 8.23
C PRO A 488 19.31 -19.84 7.12
N PRO A 489 19.27 -20.81 6.18
CA PRO A 489 20.00 -22.09 6.19
C PRO A 489 21.47 -21.97 5.79
N HIS A 490 21.81 -21.00 4.95
CA HIS A 490 23.16 -20.81 4.42
C HIS A 490 23.54 -19.33 4.45
N ASN A 491 24.85 -19.06 4.49
CA ASN A 491 25.39 -17.70 4.42
C ASN A 491 26.69 -17.62 3.60
N LEU A 492 27.00 -16.42 3.13
CA LEU A 492 28.27 -16.07 2.49
C LEU A 492 28.82 -14.81 3.15
N VAL A 493 30.12 -14.77 3.44
CA VAL A 493 30.80 -13.57 3.93
C VAL A 493 31.93 -13.16 3.00
N LEU A 494 31.86 -11.93 2.50
CA LEU A 494 32.92 -11.25 1.76
C LEU A 494 33.61 -10.24 2.69
N GLN A 495 34.93 -10.09 2.58
CA GLN A 495 35.68 -9.00 3.18
C GLN A 495 36.18 -8.03 2.10
N PHE A 496 35.96 -6.73 2.31
CA PHE A 496 36.37 -5.68 1.39
C PHE A 496 37.73 -5.07 1.79
N ALA A 497 38.30 -4.25 0.90
CA ALA A 497 39.63 -3.66 1.08
C ALA A 497 39.75 -2.68 2.27
N ASP A 498 38.62 -2.10 2.72
CA ASP A 498 38.53 -1.25 3.91
C ASP A 498 38.45 -2.05 5.23
N GLY A 499 38.45 -3.38 5.16
CA GLY A 499 38.39 -4.30 6.30
C GLY A 499 36.97 -4.67 6.75
N ASN A 500 35.94 -3.96 6.26
CA ASN A 500 34.54 -4.33 6.52
C ASN A 500 34.18 -5.65 5.84
N GLN A 501 33.10 -6.25 6.32
CA GLN A 501 32.59 -7.53 5.84
C GLN A 501 31.12 -7.41 5.45
N ALA A 502 30.76 -7.88 4.25
CA ALA A 502 29.37 -8.05 3.85
C ALA A 502 28.95 -9.50 4.09
N MET A 503 27.89 -9.69 4.89
CA MET A 503 27.25 -11.00 5.06
C MET A 503 25.96 -11.05 4.26
N TYR A 504 25.85 -12.06 3.41
CA TYR A 504 24.64 -12.43 2.68
C TYR A 504 24.03 -13.63 3.41
N GLY A 505 23.01 -13.39 4.24
CA GLY A 505 22.26 -14.41 4.97
C GLY A 505 21.03 -14.89 4.21
N HIS A 506 20.48 -16.03 4.66
CA HIS A 506 19.32 -16.69 4.04
C HIS A 506 19.51 -17.04 2.56
N VAL A 507 20.73 -17.40 2.13
CA VAL A 507 20.96 -17.84 0.75
C VAL A 507 20.39 -19.26 0.54
N VAL A 508 19.94 -19.59 -0.67
CA VAL A 508 19.15 -20.82 -0.92
C VAL A 508 19.94 -22.10 -0.71
N GLU A 509 21.23 -22.07 -1.03
CA GLU A 509 22.16 -23.18 -0.86
C GLU A 509 23.57 -22.63 -0.58
N ARG A 510 24.43 -23.51 -0.05
CA ARG A 510 25.89 -23.27 0.01
C ARG A 510 26.37 -22.79 -1.36
N SER A 511 26.98 -21.61 -1.42
CA SER A 511 27.37 -21.03 -2.72
C SER A 511 28.26 -21.96 -3.53
N ARG A 512 27.86 -22.16 -4.79
CA ARG A 512 28.62 -22.89 -5.82
C ARG A 512 29.35 -21.95 -6.78
N HIS A 513 29.07 -20.64 -6.70
CA HIS A 513 29.65 -19.61 -7.58
C HIS A 513 31.08 -19.23 -7.19
N VAL A 514 31.43 -19.41 -5.90
CA VAL A 514 32.70 -19.00 -5.33
C VAL A 514 33.23 -19.99 -4.28
N GLN A 515 34.51 -19.90 -3.95
CA GLN A 515 35.17 -20.71 -2.92
C GLN A 515 35.81 -19.84 -1.84
N VAL A 516 35.97 -20.36 -0.62
CA VAL A 516 36.65 -19.64 0.46
C VAL A 516 38.09 -19.32 0.04
N GLY A 517 38.47 -18.05 0.18
CA GLY A 517 39.76 -17.51 -0.18
C GLY A 517 39.84 -16.89 -1.58
N GLN A 518 38.83 -17.08 -2.43
CA GLN A 518 38.72 -16.46 -3.74
C GLN A 518 38.53 -14.95 -3.65
N THR A 519 39.20 -14.20 -4.53
CA THR A 519 38.92 -12.77 -4.78
C THR A 519 37.77 -12.65 -5.78
N VAL A 520 36.88 -11.69 -5.54
CA VAL A 520 35.72 -11.38 -6.39
C VAL A 520 35.72 -9.91 -6.81
N GLU A 521 35.20 -9.63 -7.99
CA GLU A 521 34.99 -8.27 -8.51
C GLU A 521 33.61 -7.73 -8.14
N ALA A 522 33.45 -6.40 -8.12
CA ALA A 522 32.13 -5.79 -7.93
C ALA A 522 31.17 -6.21 -9.06
N GLY A 523 29.93 -6.58 -8.72
CA GLY A 523 28.95 -7.08 -9.68
C GLY A 523 29.13 -8.56 -10.07
N GLN A 524 30.19 -9.24 -9.64
CA GLN A 524 30.32 -10.70 -9.82
C GLN A 524 29.22 -11.43 -9.03
N VAL A 525 28.56 -12.43 -9.62
CA VAL A 525 27.61 -13.30 -8.90
C VAL A 525 28.37 -14.15 -7.87
N VAL A 526 27.88 -14.15 -6.63
CA VAL A 526 28.52 -14.82 -5.50
C VAL A 526 27.58 -15.74 -4.70
N ALA A 527 26.27 -15.55 -4.77
CA ALA A 527 25.26 -16.38 -4.11
C ALA A 527 23.92 -16.29 -4.85
N ASN A 528 22.88 -16.98 -4.37
CA ASN A 528 21.50 -16.80 -4.81
C ASN A 528 20.59 -16.61 -3.58
N THR A 529 19.58 -15.74 -3.67
CA THR A 529 18.58 -15.51 -2.60
C THR A 529 17.87 -16.80 -2.21
N GLY A 530 17.59 -16.96 -0.92
CA GLY A 530 16.87 -18.10 -0.37
C GLY A 530 15.65 -17.68 0.44
N ASP A 531 15.32 -18.48 1.44
CA ASP A 531 14.24 -18.22 2.40
C ASP A 531 14.68 -18.61 3.81
N SER A 532 14.34 -17.77 4.79
CA SER A 532 14.66 -18.02 6.19
C SER A 532 13.84 -19.15 6.80
N SER A 533 12.70 -19.52 6.19
CA SER A 533 11.80 -20.57 6.69
C SER A 533 12.07 -21.97 6.14
N SER A 534 13.20 -22.20 5.45
CA SER A 534 13.59 -23.47 4.79
C SER A 534 12.86 -23.75 3.47
N PRO A 535 13.50 -24.36 2.44
CA PRO A 535 12.91 -24.55 1.10
C PRO A 535 11.69 -25.50 1.03
N TYR A 536 11.20 -26.02 2.16
CA TYR A 536 10.18 -27.07 2.22
C TYR A 536 8.76 -26.60 2.58
N ASP A 537 8.56 -25.33 2.98
CA ASP A 537 7.20 -24.81 3.20
C ASP A 537 6.61 -24.19 1.93
N GLY A 538 7.38 -23.47 1.11
CA GLY A 538 6.88 -22.76 -0.07
C GLY A 538 6.01 -21.54 0.27
N PHE A 539 6.07 -21.09 1.52
CA PHE A 539 5.20 -20.06 2.11
C PHE A 539 5.95 -18.93 2.82
N GLY A 540 7.27 -19.05 2.94
CA GLY A 540 8.15 -18.04 3.51
C GLY A 540 8.18 -16.70 2.75
N ASN A 541 9.04 -15.83 3.26
CA ASN A 541 9.35 -14.54 2.65
C ASN A 541 10.75 -14.66 2.06
N PRO A 542 10.91 -15.00 0.77
CA PRO A 542 12.24 -15.13 0.20
C PRO A 542 12.91 -13.75 0.13
N HIS A 543 14.14 -13.69 0.63
CA HIS A 543 14.95 -12.49 0.74
C HIS A 543 16.43 -12.84 0.85
N VAL A 544 17.30 -11.86 0.64
CA VAL A 544 18.63 -11.85 1.25
C VAL A 544 18.59 -10.94 2.47
N HIS A 545 19.17 -11.41 3.58
CA HIS A 545 19.47 -10.57 4.72
C HIS A 545 20.91 -10.06 4.57
N LEU A 546 21.08 -8.76 4.37
CA LEU A 546 22.39 -8.14 4.13
C LEU A 546 22.88 -7.38 5.36
N GLU A 547 23.97 -7.84 5.96
CA GLU A 547 24.68 -7.10 7.00
C GLU A 547 25.97 -6.48 6.46
N ILE A 548 26.33 -5.29 6.95
CA ILE A 548 27.72 -4.81 6.94
C ILE A 548 28.25 -4.94 8.37
N ARG A 549 29.40 -5.60 8.53
CA ARG A 549 30.07 -5.78 9.81
C ARG A 549 31.48 -5.20 9.81
N LYS A 550 31.90 -4.70 10.97
CA LYS A 550 33.24 -4.16 11.25
C LYS A 550 33.83 -4.77 12.52
N GLY A 551 35.11 -4.50 12.78
CA GLY A 551 35.80 -4.98 13.98
C GLY A 551 35.88 -6.52 14.07
N GLY A 552 36.10 -7.21 12.95
CA GLY A 552 36.16 -8.67 12.91
C GLY A 552 34.81 -9.36 13.19
N ALA A 553 33.74 -8.88 12.55
CA ALA A 553 32.36 -9.35 12.71
C ALA A 553 31.67 -9.10 14.08
N SER A 554 32.33 -8.40 15.01
CA SER A 554 31.80 -8.10 16.36
C SER A 554 30.79 -6.95 16.40
N ILE A 555 30.80 -6.08 15.38
CA ILE A 555 29.89 -4.94 15.26
C ILE A 555 29.15 -5.02 13.93
N ALA A 556 27.82 -5.08 13.95
CA ALA A 556 27.01 -4.80 12.77
C ALA A 556 26.73 -3.29 12.69
N THR A 557 26.71 -2.76 11.46
CA THR A 557 26.55 -1.34 11.18
C THR A 557 25.58 -1.15 10.03
N ASN A 558 24.94 0.02 10.00
CA ASN A 558 23.93 0.37 9.02
C ASN A 558 24.52 0.32 7.58
N PRO A 559 23.95 -0.42 6.62
CA PRO A 559 24.46 -0.44 5.24
C PRO A 559 24.22 0.85 4.44
N THR A 560 23.28 1.72 4.86
CA THR A 560 22.88 2.90 4.07
C THR A 560 23.97 3.97 3.88
N PRO A 561 24.86 4.27 4.86
CA PRO A 561 25.95 5.20 4.66
C PRO A 561 27.04 4.66 3.72
N TYR A 562 27.18 3.34 3.60
CA TYR A 562 28.24 2.71 2.79
C TYR A 562 27.84 2.40 1.35
N SER A 563 26.54 2.30 1.05
CA SER A 563 26.07 1.91 -0.28
C SER A 563 25.55 3.09 -1.09
N ASP A 564 25.90 3.09 -2.37
CA ASP A 564 25.83 4.22 -3.30
C ASP A 564 24.45 4.43 -3.94
N TYR A 565 23.37 4.25 -3.18
CA TYR A 565 22.00 4.21 -3.69
C TYR A 565 21.12 5.36 -3.19
N ASN A 566 20.05 5.66 -3.92
CA ASN A 566 18.99 6.54 -3.41
C ASN A 566 18.11 5.78 -2.40
N TRP A 567 18.45 5.90 -1.12
CA TRP A 567 17.69 5.28 -0.05
C TRP A 567 16.34 5.94 0.22
N ASP A 568 16.15 7.21 -0.17
CA ASP A 568 14.87 7.92 -0.02
C ASP A 568 13.84 7.38 -1.03
N ASP A 569 14.25 7.14 -2.28
CA ASP A 569 13.42 6.45 -3.29
C ASP A 569 13.06 5.03 -2.85
N LEU A 570 14.05 4.23 -2.39
CA LEU A 570 13.75 2.91 -1.84
C LEU A 570 12.84 2.98 -0.59
N GLY A 571 12.94 4.07 0.16
CA GLY A 571 12.07 4.45 1.27
C GLY A 571 10.60 4.65 0.85
N LEU A 572 10.33 5.05 -0.39
CA LEU A 572 8.96 5.14 -0.92
C LEU A 572 8.29 3.77 -1.15
N GLY A 573 9.06 2.69 -1.37
CA GLY A 573 8.62 1.28 -1.32
C GLY A 573 7.17 0.97 -1.77
N VAL A 574 6.50 0.06 -1.05
CA VAL A 574 5.07 -0.33 -1.24
C VAL A 574 4.34 -0.69 0.07
N PHE A 575 4.96 -0.43 1.23
CA PHE A 575 4.42 -0.77 2.55
C PHE A 575 4.12 0.53 3.31
N PRO A 576 2.84 0.94 3.42
CA PRO A 576 2.47 2.06 4.26
C PRO A 576 2.60 1.68 5.75
N GLY A 577 3.07 2.61 6.58
CA GLY A 577 3.15 2.45 8.03
C GLY A 577 4.51 2.81 8.64
N PRO A 578 4.66 2.69 9.98
CA PRO A 578 5.90 3.00 10.67
C PRO A 578 7.01 2.03 10.26
N ARG A 579 8.15 2.58 9.81
CA ARG A 579 9.37 1.79 9.56
C ARG A 579 10.04 1.41 10.88
N PHE A 580 10.19 2.39 11.75
CA PHE A 580 10.86 2.28 13.03
C PHE A 580 9.86 2.20 14.17
N GLU A 581 10.26 1.46 15.20
CA GLU A 581 9.61 1.47 16.49
C GLU A 581 9.96 2.80 17.19
N ARG A 582 8.97 3.45 17.80
CA ARG A 582 9.17 4.74 18.45
C ARG A 582 9.12 4.63 19.97
N ASP A 583 10.15 5.11 20.64
CA ASP A 583 10.10 5.37 22.08
C ASP A 583 9.29 6.66 22.31
N LEU A 584 8.10 6.56 22.90
CA LEU A 584 7.26 7.73 23.20
C LEU A 584 7.85 8.63 24.31
N ASP A 585 8.86 8.16 25.06
CA ASP A 585 9.64 9.02 25.96
C ASP A 585 10.77 9.78 25.23
N ASN A 586 11.22 9.31 24.06
CA ASN A 586 12.25 9.93 23.22
C ASN A 586 11.86 9.93 21.72
N PRO A 587 10.73 10.55 21.31
CA PRO A 587 10.07 10.26 20.04
C PRO A 587 10.82 10.65 18.77
N LYS A 588 11.91 11.42 18.88
CA LYS A 588 12.74 11.90 17.76
C LYS A 588 13.99 11.05 17.52
N LYS A 589 14.19 9.99 18.33
CA LYS A 589 15.41 9.17 18.33
C LYS A 589 15.20 7.87 17.55
N TYR A 590 16.15 7.51 16.69
CA TYR A 590 16.13 6.27 15.90
C TYR A 590 14.94 6.19 14.94
N GLN A 591 14.56 7.32 14.34
CA GLN A 591 13.39 7.43 13.46
C GLN A 591 13.75 7.63 11.97
N PHE A 592 15.03 7.60 11.60
CA PHE A 592 15.50 7.82 10.23
C PHE A 592 16.41 6.67 9.74
N LEU A 593 16.56 6.54 8.41
CA LEU A 593 17.42 5.52 7.80
C LEU A 593 18.91 5.66 8.15
N ASP A 594 19.34 6.78 8.72
CA ASP A 594 20.74 7.16 8.96
C ASP A 594 21.04 7.58 10.42
N ASP A 595 20.05 7.56 11.32
CA ASP A 595 20.25 7.82 12.76
C ASP A 595 20.30 6.53 13.62
N GLN A 596 20.09 5.37 13.01
CA GLN A 596 20.11 4.06 13.67
C GLN A 596 21.50 3.73 14.29
N PRO A 597 21.54 3.10 15.47
CA PRO A 597 22.79 2.84 16.18
C PRO A 597 23.57 1.66 15.57
N ASP A 598 24.89 1.66 15.74
CA ASP A 598 25.70 0.44 15.59
C ASP A 598 25.28 -0.61 16.62
N ILE A 599 25.34 -1.89 16.23
CA ILE A 599 25.04 -3.04 17.09
C ILE A 599 26.34 -3.72 17.50
N ARG A 600 26.57 -3.86 18.81
CA ARG A 600 27.62 -4.73 19.35
C ARG A 600 27.01 -6.07 19.75
N PHE A 601 27.46 -7.16 19.15
CA PHE A 601 26.89 -8.46 19.44
C PHE A 601 27.19 -8.90 20.87
N GLY A 602 26.15 -9.32 21.61
CA GLY A 602 26.23 -9.72 23.01
C GLY A 602 26.02 -8.59 24.04
N ASP A 603 25.99 -7.32 23.62
CA ASP A 603 25.61 -6.21 24.50
C ASP A 603 24.11 -6.28 24.89
N PRO A 604 23.68 -5.61 25.98
CA PRO A 604 22.27 -5.58 26.38
C PRO A 604 21.32 -5.01 25.31
N ILE A 605 20.05 -5.46 25.35
CA ILE A 605 18.98 -4.96 24.48
C ILE A 605 18.72 -3.48 24.77
N ILE A 606 18.82 -2.63 23.74
CA ILE A 606 18.54 -1.19 23.83
C ILE A 606 17.18 -0.79 23.25
N SER A 607 16.49 -1.71 22.56
CA SER A 607 15.13 -1.49 22.03
C SER A 607 14.01 -1.77 23.05
N ASN A 608 14.31 -2.03 24.32
CA ASN A 608 13.31 -2.23 25.37
C ASN A 608 12.74 -0.89 25.88
N PHE A 609 11.93 -0.24 25.05
CA PHE A 609 11.25 1.02 25.40
C PHE A 609 10.16 0.79 26.45
N ALA A 610 10.04 1.73 27.40
CA ALA A 610 8.99 1.71 28.42
C ALA A 610 7.61 2.08 27.85
N ARG A 611 7.59 2.97 26.85
CA ARG A 611 6.40 3.40 26.12
C ARG A 611 6.61 3.21 24.61
N PRO A 612 6.57 1.98 24.10
CA PRO A 612 6.68 1.70 22.66
C PRO A 612 5.51 2.27 21.86
N TRP A 613 5.75 2.53 20.57
CA TRP A 613 4.72 2.75 19.57
C TRP A 613 5.15 2.21 18.20
N PRO A 614 4.35 1.34 17.55
CA PRO A 614 3.10 0.74 18.04
C PRO A 614 3.28 -0.15 19.29
N PRO A 615 2.30 -0.24 20.19
CA PRO A 615 2.50 -0.81 21.53
C PRO A 615 2.46 -2.36 21.59
#